data_AF-A0A497K4C0-F1
#
_entry.id   AF-A0A497K4C0-F1
#
_cell.length_a   1.000
_cell.length_b   1.000
_cell.length_c   1.000
_cell.angle_alpha   90.00
_cell.angle_beta   90.00
_cell.angle_gamma   90.00
#
_symmetry.space_group_name_H-M   'P 1'
#
loop_
_entity.id
_entity.type
_entity.pdbx_description
1 polymer ?
#
loop_
_entity_poly.entity_id
_entity_poly.type
_entity_poly.pdbx_seq_one_letter_code
_entity_poly.pdbx_strand_id
1 'polypeptide(L)'
;MKKTKIVCTIGPSSLSTGLLEEMHQAGMNGARINTAYGDLDQYKMVVNNVRDVADIPIIVDIKGPEIRLQVKRRKVVKKGETIEIGFNHEEISFNHSFYDEMCVGDYVYIDNGKIKTRVVEKVDGILRLSVMNDGEIDDGKGVNIPNKRLSVPSLSKKDLEVIKFAEEYDVEYIALSFTRNVQDVNNLKTEA
;
A
#
# COMPACT_ATOMS: atom_id res chain seq x y z
N MET A 1 -0.62 -5.86 -35.24
CA MET A 1 -1.17 -5.05 -34.13
C MET A 1 -0.96 -5.78 -32.81
N LYS A 2 -0.45 -5.06 -31.79
CA LYS A 2 -0.35 -5.56 -30.42
C LYS A 2 -1.75 -5.66 -29.79
N LYS A 3 -2.05 -6.77 -29.11
CA LYS A 3 -3.34 -7.00 -28.42
C LYS A 3 -3.29 -6.62 -26.93
N THR A 4 -2.20 -6.98 -26.25
CA THR A 4 -1.98 -6.65 -24.83
C THR A 4 -1.82 -5.15 -24.64
N LYS A 5 -2.41 -4.58 -23.61
CA LYS A 5 -2.28 -3.14 -23.30
C LYS A 5 -1.12 -2.87 -22.34
N ILE A 6 -0.49 -1.70 -22.43
CA ILE A 6 0.53 -1.24 -21.47
C ILE A 6 -0.05 -0.13 -20.60
N VAL A 7 0.05 -0.30 -19.29
CA VAL A 7 -0.18 0.79 -18.33
C VAL A 7 1.18 1.27 -17.82
N CYS A 8 1.44 2.57 -17.89
CA CYS A 8 2.69 3.16 -17.43
C CYS A 8 2.42 4.03 -16.19
N THR A 9 3.24 3.86 -15.14
CA THR A 9 3.14 4.74 -13.97
C THR A 9 3.81 6.06 -14.27
N ILE A 10 3.10 7.16 -14.11
CA ILE A 10 3.60 8.50 -14.37
C ILE A 10 4.15 9.09 -13.08
N GLY A 11 5.35 9.66 -13.15
CA GLY A 11 6.00 10.34 -12.03
C GLY A 11 6.80 11.55 -12.50
N PRO A 12 7.56 12.19 -11.60
CA PRO A 12 8.30 13.42 -11.91
C PRO A 12 9.23 13.30 -13.14
N SER A 13 9.84 12.13 -13.34
CA SER A 13 10.73 11.85 -14.47
C SER A 13 10.02 11.70 -15.81
N SER A 14 8.69 11.59 -15.82
CA SER A 14 7.88 11.32 -17.01
C SER A 14 6.66 12.26 -17.13
N LEU A 15 6.67 13.39 -16.42
CA LEU A 15 5.50 14.28 -16.32
C LEU A 15 5.42 15.30 -17.47
N SER A 16 6.51 15.55 -18.19
CA SER A 16 6.51 16.52 -19.29
C SER A 16 5.65 15.99 -20.46
N THR A 17 4.89 16.90 -21.07
CA THR A 17 4.01 16.56 -22.22
C THR A 17 4.78 15.91 -23.36
N GLY A 18 5.97 16.42 -23.71
CA GLY A 18 6.80 15.82 -24.76
C GLY A 18 7.19 14.36 -24.47
N LEU A 19 7.55 14.03 -23.22
CA LEU A 19 7.88 12.65 -22.87
C LEU A 19 6.63 11.76 -22.80
N LEU A 20 5.49 12.30 -22.34
CA LEU A 20 4.22 11.56 -22.37
C LEU A 20 3.78 11.25 -23.80
N GLU A 21 4.00 12.16 -24.76
CA GLU A 21 3.76 11.94 -26.18
C GLU A 21 4.66 10.82 -26.73
N GLU A 22 5.97 10.87 -26.43
CA GLU A 22 6.90 9.79 -26.80
C GLU A 22 6.47 8.43 -26.21
N MET A 23 6.05 8.41 -24.94
CA MET A 23 5.53 7.21 -24.28
C MET A 23 4.26 6.68 -24.95
N HIS A 24 3.34 7.58 -25.36
CA HIS A 24 2.13 7.20 -26.08
C HIS A 24 2.47 6.58 -27.44
N GLN A 25 3.35 7.22 -28.22
CA GLN A 25 3.83 6.71 -29.51
C GLN A 25 4.57 5.36 -29.38
N ALA A 26 5.30 5.17 -28.29
CA ALA A 26 5.96 3.90 -27.95
C ALA A 26 4.99 2.79 -27.51
N GLY A 27 3.72 3.11 -27.30
CA GLY A 27 2.64 2.13 -27.07
C GLY A 27 2.05 2.14 -25.66
N MET A 28 2.21 3.20 -24.87
CA MET A 28 1.44 3.40 -23.64
C MET A 28 -0.06 3.48 -23.96
N ASN A 29 -0.87 2.71 -23.22
CA ASN A 29 -2.32 2.62 -23.42
C ASN A 29 -3.13 3.07 -22.20
N GLY A 30 -2.48 3.42 -21.10
CA GLY A 30 -3.10 4.01 -19.92
C GLY A 30 -2.06 4.58 -18.98
N ALA A 31 -2.42 5.65 -18.28
CA ALA A 31 -1.55 6.35 -17.35
C ALA A 31 -1.93 6.01 -15.92
N ARG A 32 -1.01 5.42 -15.15
CA ARG A 32 -1.23 5.08 -13.74
C ARG A 32 -0.67 6.17 -12.83
N ILE A 33 -1.50 6.64 -11.89
CA ILE A 33 -1.12 7.49 -10.77
C ILE A 33 -1.01 6.60 -9.54
N ASN A 34 0.18 6.46 -8.96
CA ASN A 34 0.38 5.67 -7.74
C ASN A 34 0.28 6.56 -6.51
N THR A 35 -0.83 6.49 -5.77
CA THR A 35 -1.08 7.44 -4.67
C THR A 35 -0.35 7.11 -3.37
N ALA A 36 0.45 6.04 -3.35
CA ALA A 36 1.45 5.82 -2.31
C ALA A 36 2.49 6.96 -2.25
N TYR A 37 2.67 7.69 -3.35
CA TYR A 37 3.59 8.82 -3.49
C TYR A 37 2.84 10.05 -3.99
N GLY A 38 3.33 11.24 -3.65
CA GLY A 38 2.75 12.49 -4.11
C GLY A 38 1.46 12.92 -3.41
N ASP A 39 0.90 13.99 -3.95
CA ASP A 39 -0.27 14.73 -3.45
C ASP A 39 -1.25 15.06 -4.60
N LEU A 40 -2.39 15.65 -4.24
CA LEU A 40 -3.47 15.96 -5.19
C LEU A 40 -3.03 16.93 -6.29
N ASP A 41 -2.15 17.89 -5.99
CA ASP A 41 -1.63 18.84 -6.98
C ASP A 41 -0.79 18.12 -8.04
N GLN A 42 0.06 17.19 -7.62
CA GLN A 42 0.82 16.35 -8.55
C GLN A 42 -0.10 15.45 -9.38
N TYR A 43 -1.13 14.85 -8.79
CA TYR A 43 -2.07 14.02 -9.53
C TYR A 43 -2.82 14.83 -10.59
N LYS A 44 -3.24 16.05 -10.23
CA LYS A 44 -3.87 16.99 -11.17
C LYS A 44 -2.96 17.31 -12.36
N MET A 45 -1.67 17.55 -12.12
CA MET A 45 -0.71 17.77 -13.20
C MET A 45 -0.62 16.55 -14.12
N VAL A 46 -0.60 15.33 -13.57
CA VAL A 46 -0.60 14.10 -14.39
C VAL A 46 -1.86 14.03 -15.23
N VAL A 47 -3.04 14.23 -14.65
CA VAL A 47 -4.32 14.16 -15.37
C VAL A 47 -4.34 15.14 -16.53
N ASN A 48 -4.02 16.41 -16.27
CA ASN A 48 -4.03 17.45 -17.28
C ASN A 48 -3.04 17.14 -18.41
N ASN A 49 -1.78 16.84 -18.07
CA ASN A 49 -0.75 16.61 -19.08
C ASN A 49 -1.02 15.36 -19.92
N VAL A 50 -1.59 14.29 -19.33
CA VAL A 50 -1.96 13.08 -20.08
C VAL A 50 -3.09 13.38 -21.06
N ARG A 51 -4.13 14.09 -20.62
CA ARG A 51 -5.28 14.46 -21.46
C ARG A 51 -4.91 15.44 -22.58
N ASP A 52 -3.91 16.29 -22.35
CA ASP A 52 -3.39 17.21 -23.37
C ASP A 52 -2.69 16.47 -24.52
N VAL A 53 -2.11 15.29 -24.27
CA VAL A 53 -1.29 14.57 -25.26
C VAL A 53 -1.96 13.35 -25.87
N ALA A 54 -2.87 12.70 -25.16
CA ALA A 54 -3.47 11.45 -25.61
C ALA A 54 -4.84 11.15 -24.99
N ASP A 55 -5.73 10.60 -25.80
CA ASP A 55 -7.01 10.00 -25.35
C ASP A 55 -6.77 8.56 -24.88
N ILE A 56 -6.24 8.42 -23.67
CA ILE A 56 -6.01 7.14 -22.99
C ILE A 56 -6.53 7.18 -21.55
N PRO A 57 -7.01 6.05 -21.02
CA PRO A 57 -7.53 6.00 -19.65
C PRO A 57 -6.45 6.31 -18.62
N ILE A 58 -6.85 7.05 -17.60
CA ILE A 58 -6.12 7.30 -16.38
C ILE A 58 -6.59 6.29 -15.33
N ILE A 59 -5.63 5.72 -14.61
CA ILE A 59 -5.86 4.76 -13.53
C ILE A 59 -5.28 5.35 -12.25
N VAL A 60 -6.14 5.67 -11.30
CA VAL A 60 -5.73 6.03 -9.94
C VAL A 60 -5.57 4.75 -9.13
N ASP A 61 -4.34 4.43 -8.77
CA ASP A 61 -4.01 3.29 -7.92
C ASP A 61 -3.93 3.76 -6.47
N ILE A 62 -4.97 3.45 -5.71
CA ILE A 62 -5.09 3.88 -4.32
C ILE A 62 -4.15 3.08 -3.44
N LYS A 63 -3.53 3.75 -2.46
CA LYS A 63 -2.53 3.15 -1.57
C LYS A 63 -3.11 2.00 -0.76
N GLY A 64 -4.33 2.18 -0.26
CA GLY A 64 -5.00 1.20 0.57
C GLY A 64 -4.48 1.13 2.02
N PRO A 65 -5.11 0.27 2.81
CA PRO A 65 -4.91 0.15 4.25
C PRO A 65 -3.73 -0.77 4.60
N GLU A 66 -2.53 -0.21 4.54
CA GLU A 66 -1.31 -0.97 4.85
C GLU A 66 -1.07 -1.10 6.36
N ILE A 67 -0.73 -2.32 6.80
CA ILE A 67 -0.15 -2.52 8.12
C ILE A 67 1.33 -2.18 8.05
N ARG A 68 1.77 -1.29 8.95
CA ARG A 68 3.14 -0.82 9.05
C ARG A 68 3.61 -0.88 10.50
N LEU A 69 4.92 -1.05 10.67
CA LEU A 69 5.56 -0.86 11.95
C LEU A 69 5.76 0.63 12.25
N GLN A 70 5.58 0.96 13.52
CA GLN A 70 6.00 2.20 14.14
C GLN A 70 7.12 1.87 15.12
N VAL A 71 8.32 2.38 14.83
CA VAL A 71 9.55 1.99 15.52
C VAL A 71 10.27 3.23 16.03
N LYS A 72 10.49 3.32 17.35
CA LYS A 72 11.19 4.48 17.93
C LYS A 72 12.67 4.51 17.60
N ARG A 73 13.29 3.33 17.54
CA ARG A 73 14.71 3.15 17.20
C ARG A 73 14.90 1.89 16.39
N ARG A 74 15.65 2.04 15.30
CA ARG A 74 16.10 0.92 14.47
C ARG A 74 16.72 -0.19 15.32
N LYS A 75 16.37 -1.43 15.02
CA LYS A 75 16.81 -2.62 15.76
C LYS A 75 17.30 -3.70 14.81
N VAL A 76 18.57 -4.09 14.96
CA VAL A 76 19.10 -5.29 14.32
C VAL A 76 18.62 -6.51 15.11
N VAL A 77 18.08 -7.49 14.40
CA VAL A 77 17.54 -8.73 14.98
C VAL A 77 18.28 -9.94 14.42
N LYS A 78 18.45 -10.96 15.27
CA LYS A 78 19.07 -12.23 14.88
C LYS A 78 18.08 -13.38 14.95
N LYS A 79 18.30 -14.40 14.13
CA LYS A 79 17.54 -15.65 14.19
C LYS A 79 17.53 -16.22 15.61
N GLY A 80 16.35 -16.55 16.09
CA GLY A 80 16.10 -17.08 17.44
C GLY A 80 15.80 -16.01 18.49
N GLU A 81 16.07 -14.73 18.21
CA GLU A 81 15.66 -13.64 19.10
C GLU A 81 14.13 -13.56 19.20
N THR A 82 13.61 -13.21 20.37
CA THR A 82 12.20 -12.87 20.55
C THR A 82 12.06 -11.37 20.69
N ILE A 83 11.19 -10.78 19.86
CA ILE A 83 10.85 -9.37 19.90
C ILE A 83 9.41 -9.18 20.37
N GLU A 84 9.17 -8.13 21.15
CA GLU A 84 7.84 -7.74 21.60
C GLU A 84 7.33 -6.63 20.67
N ILE A 85 6.16 -6.83 20.09
CA ILE A 85 5.48 -5.84 19.26
C ILE A 85 4.08 -5.62 19.81
N GLY A 86 3.78 -4.39 20.18
CA GLY A 86 2.47 -3.99 20.66
C GLY A 86 1.63 -3.28 19.60
N PHE A 87 0.62 -2.56 20.07
CA PHE A 87 -0.35 -1.86 19.23
C PHE A 87 -0.57 -0.42 19.67
N ASN A 88 0.12 0.03 20.73
CA ASN A 88 -0.01 1.38 21.25
C ASN A 88 1.21 1.86 22.06
N HIS A 89 2.00 2.75 21.47
CA HIS A 89 3.09 3.50 22.14
C HIS A 89 4.30 2.68 22.66
N GLU A 90 4.43 1.40 22.31
CA GLU A 90 5.61 0.59 22.63
C GLU A 90 6.86 1.00 21.80
N GLU A 91 8.01 0.36 22.04
CA GLU A 91 9.23 0.62 21.24
C GLU A 91 9.06 0.19 19.78
N ILE A 92 8.32 -0.88 19.56
CA ILE A 92 7.89 -1.41 18.26
C ILE A 92 6.39 -1.68 18.36
N SER A 93 5.59 -1.09 17.48
CA SER A 93 4.14 -1.29 17.45
C SER A 93 3.60 -1.36 16.03
N PHE A 94 2.42 -1.95 15.84
CA PHE A 94 1.69 -1.87 14.58
C PHE A 94 0.81 -0.62 14.54
N ASN A 95 0.65 -0.02 13.36
CA ASN A 95 -0.21 1.16 13.15
C ASN A 95 -1.72 0.87 13.22
N HIS A 96 -2.13 -0.40 13.32
CA HIS A 96 -3.52 -0.84 13.41
C HIS A 96 -3.66 -1.93 14.46
N SER A 97 -4.73 -1.89 15.24
CA SER A 97 -5.06 -2.95 16.20
C SER A 97 -5.67 -4.15 15.47
N PHE A 98 -5.01 -5.30 15.61
CA PHE A 98 -5.51 -6.61 15.16
C PHE A 98 -5.04 -7.74 16.10
N TYR A 99 -4.82 -7.40 17.38
CA TYR A 99 -4.29 -8.33 18.38
C TYR A 99 -5.18 -9.57 18.51
N ASP A 100 -6.50 -9.38 18.54
CA ASP A 100 -7.47 -10.44 18.79
C ASP A 100 -7.53 -11.47 17.65
N GLU A 101 -7.26 -11.06 16.42
CA GLU A 101 -7.25 -11.95 15.25
C GLU A 101 -5.98 -12.79 15.11
N MET A 102 -4.94 -12.47 15.87
CA MET A 102 -3.69 -13.21 15.88
C MET A 102 -3.76 -14.44 16.80
N CYS A 103 -3.05 -15.49 16.41
CA CYS A 103 -2.90 -16.75 17.11
C CYS A 103 -1.42 -17.09 17.28
N VAL A 104 -1.09 -17.81 18.35
CA VAL A 104 0.24 -18.42 18.49
C VAL A 104 0.47 -19.34 17.30
N GLY A 105 1.63 -19.22 16.68
CA GLY A 105 2.04 -19.98 15.50
C GLY A 105 1.92 -19.23 14.19
N ASP A 106 1.20 -18.10 14.13
CA ASP A 106 1.06 -17.30 12.92
C ASP A 106 2.38 -16.68 12.46
N TYR A 107 2.53 -16.53 11.14
CA TYR A 107 3.68 -15.86 10.55
C TYR A 107 3.42 -14.37 10.37
N VAL A 108 4.40 -13.57 10.76
CA VAL A 108 4.40 -12.12 10.52
C VAL A 108 5.67 -11.78 9.73
N TYR A 109 5.47 -11.20 8.56
CA TYR A 109 6.52 -10.83 7.61
C TYR A 109 6.71 -9.32 7.63
N ILE A 110 7.94 -8.87 7.83
CA ILE A 110 8.28 -7.44 7.94
C ILE A 110 9.20 -7.06 6.78
N ASP A 111 9.05 -5.82 6.30
CA ASP A 111 9.81 -5.24 5.18
C ASP A 111 9.72 -6.10 3.91
N ASN A 112 8.50 -6.29 3.40
CA ASN A 112 8.22 -7.09 2.21
C ASN A 112 8.74 -8.54 2.30
N GLY A 113 8.73 -9.10 3.51
CA GLY A 113 9.13 -10.48 3.76
C GLY A 113 10.63 -10.69 3.94
N LYS A 114 11.44 -9.62 3.98
CA LYS A 114 12.87 -9.74 4.32
C LYS A 114 13.07 -10.31 5.72
N ILE A 115 12.21 -9.98 6.67
CA ILE A 115 12.26 -10.51 8.03
C ILE A 115 11.03 -11.38 8.22
N LYS A 116 11.28 -12.67 8.46
CA LYS A 116 10.26 -13.64 8.81
C LYS A 116 10.24 -13.82 10.32
N THR A 117 9.06 -13.72 10.91
CA THR A 117 8.86 -13.96 12.33
C THR A 117 7.66 -14.86 12.55
N ARG A 118 7.54 -15.43 13.75
CA ARG A 118 6.42 -16.28 14.15
C ARG A 118 5.91 -15.88 15.53
N VAL A 119 4.60 -15.73 15.69
CA VAL A 119 3.99 -15.50 17.01
C VAL A 119 4.28 -16.69 17.91
N VAL A 120 4.96 -16.47 19.02
CA VAL A 120 5.22 -17.49 20.04
C VAL A 120 4.36 -17.30 21.28
N GLU A 121 3.92 -16.08 21.55
CA GLU A 121 3.09 -15.77 22.71
C GLU A 121 2.22 -14.53 22.46
N LYS A 122 1.07 -14.49 23.14
CA LYS A 122 0.18 -13.33 23.25
C LYS A 122 0.01 -13.03 24.74
N VAL A 123 0.42 -11.85 25.18
CA VAL A 123 0.32 -11.45 26.59
C VAL A 123 0.00 -9.96 26.69
N ASP A 124 -1.02 -9.59 27.46
CA ASP A 124 -1.37 -8.19 27.77
C ASP A 124 -1.40 -7.23 26.57
N GLY A 125 -1.97 -7.66 25.43
CA GLY A 125 -2.02 -6.83 24.22
C GLY A 125 -0.72 -6.78 23.41
N ILE A 126 0.29 -7.54 23.79
CA ILE A 126 1.60 -7.62 23.12
C ILE A 126 1.75 -8.98 22.42
N LEU A 127 2.27 -8.95 21.19
CA LEU A 127 2.72 -10.15 20.49
C LEU A 127 4.21 -10.35 20.73
N ARG A 128 4.59 -11.54 21.21
CA ARG A 128 5.98 -11.98 21.19
C ARG A 128 6.23 -12.75 19.92
N LEU A 129 7.16 -12.27 19.11
CA LEU A 129 7.51 -12.85 17.82
C LEU A 129 8.92 -13.42 17.88
N SER A 130 9.08 -14.71 17.56
CA SER A 130 10.39 -15.30 17.34
C SER A 130 10.87 -15.00 15.93
N VAL A 131 12.08 -14.45 15.82
CA VAL A 131 12.75 -14.06 14.57
C VAL A 131 13.34 -15.30 13.90
N MET A 132 13.01 -15.52 12.62
CA MET A 132 13.39 -16.74 11.90
C MET A 132 14.63 -16.57 11.02
N ASN A 133 15.06 -15.32 10.77
CA ASN A 133 16.26 -14.96 10.03
C ASN A 133 16.80 -13.61 10.49
N ASP A 134 18.09 -13.38 10.26
CA ASP A 134 18.72 -12.10 10.60
C ASP A 134 18.16 -10.96 9.75
N GLY A 135 18.13 -9.75 10.31
CA GLY A 135 17.65 -8.58 9.61
C GLY A 135 17.65 -7.31 10.46
N GLU A 136 17.03 -6.27 9.92
CA GLU A 136 16.96 -4.96 10.54
C GLU A 136 15.52 -4.43 10.48
N ILE A 137 14.96 -4.18 11.66
CA ILE A 137 13.65 -3.56 11.82
C ILE A 137 13.85 -2.06 11.92
N ASP A 138 13.08 -1.32 11.14
CA ASP A 138 13.13 0.14 11.06
C ASP A 138 11.71 0.71 10.96
N ASP A 139 11.58 2.03 11.06
CA ASP A 139 10.29 2.68 11.06
C ASP A 139 9.58 2.61 9.69
N GLY A 140 8.24 2.58 9.72
CA GLY A 140 7.38 2.60 8.54
C GLY A 140 7.43 1.34 7.68
N LYS A 141 8.08 0.26 8.10
CA LYS A 141 8.19 -0.98 7.32
C LYS A 141 6.83 -1.68 7.20
N GLY A 142 6.52 -2.14 5.98
CA GLY A 142 5.29 -2.88 5.70
C GLY A 142 5.27 -4.23 6.38
N VAL A 143 4.11 -4.64 6.86
CA VAL A 143 3.85 -5.90 7.55
C VAL A 143 2.84 -6.71 6.78
N ASN A 144 3.14 -7.98 6.54
CA ASN A 144 2.24 -8.93 5.89
C ASN A 144 1.98 -10.12 6.80
N ILE A 145 0.71 -10.50 6.93
CA ILE A 145 0.26 -11.60 7.77
C ILE A 145 -0.62 -12.50 6.89
N PRO A 146 -0.05 -13.52 6.25
CA PRO A 146 -0.79 -14.36 5.32
C PRO A 146 -1.86 -15.18 6.04
N ASN A 147 -2.90 -15.55 5.29
CA ASN A 147 -4.01 -16.40 5.76
C ASN A 147 -4.80 -15.83 6.94
N LYS A 148 -4.76 -14.51 7.14
CA LYS A 148 -5.54 -13.81 8.18
C LYS A 148 -6.51 -12.81 7.60
N ARG A 149 -7.66 -12.71 8.26
CA ARG A 149 -8.61 -11.61 8.12
C ARG A 149 -8.42 -10.71 9.33
N LEU A 150 -7.91 -9.52 9.08
CA LEU A 150 -7.60 -8.54 10.12
C LEU A 150 -8.61 -7.40 10.01
N SER A 151 -9.08 -6.88 11.14
CA SER A 151 -10.01 -5.75 11.22
C SER A 151 -9.32 -4.42 10.91
N VAL A 152 -8.66 -4.36 9.76
CA VAL A 152 -8.11 -3.13 9.19
C VAL A 152 -9.15 -2.54 8.23
N PRO A 153 -9.41 -1.22 8.27
CA PRO A 153 -10.30 -0.54 7.32
C PRO A 153 -10.01 -0.95 5.88
N SER A 154 -10.99 -0.96 4.99
CA SER A 154 -10.76 -1.28 3.57
C SER A 154 -10.18 -0.11 2.77
N LEU A 155 -10.36 1.12 3.27
CA LEU A 155 -9.89 2.36 2.67
C LEU A 155 -9.29 3.23 3.77
N SER A 156 -8.18 3.90 3.47
CA SER A 156 -7.57 4.91 4.33
C SER A 156 -8.23 6.28 4.12
N LYS A 157 -7.97 7.23 5.03
CA LYS A 157 -8.44 8.62 4.86
C LYS A 157 -7.93 9.25 3.57
N LYS A 158 -6.66 8.99 3.21
CA LYS A 158 -6.07 9.46 1.95
C LYS A 158 -6.77 8.83 0.74
N ASP A 159 -7.17 7.56 0.83
CA ASP A 159 -7.88 6.91 -0.27
C ASP A 159 -9.24 7.58 -0.51
N LEU A 160 -9.97 7.97 0.54
CA LEU A 160 -11.24 8.70 0.41
C LEU A 160 -11.06 10.09 -0.26
N GLU A 161 -9.99 10.81 0.08
CA GLU A 161 -9.66 12.08 -0.59
C GLU A 161 -9.33 11.86 -2.08
N VAL A 162 -8.58 10.80 -2.38
CA VAL A 162 -8.19 10.44 -3.73
C VAL A 162 -9.37 9.94 -4.56
N ILE A 163 -10.33 9.24 -3.97
CA ILE A 163 -11.56 8.80 -4.66
C ILE A 163 -12.38 10.02 -5.09
N LYS A 164 -12.55 11.01 -4.22
CA LYS A 164 -13.21 12.28 -4.56
C LYS A 164 -12.49 13.02 -5.67
N PHE A 165 -11.16 13.04 -5.63
CA PHE A 165 -10.35 13.58 -6.72
C PHE A 165 -10.59 12.80 -8.04
N ALA A 166 -10.65 11.48 -7.98
CA ALA A 166 -10.89 10.66 -9.17
C ALA A 166 -12.28 10.96 -9.78
N GLU A 167 -13.31 11.18 -8.96
CA GLU A 167 -14.64 11.61 -9.40
C GLU A 167 -14.61 13.03 -9.99
N GLU A 168 -14.01 14.00 -9.30
CA GLU A 168 -13.93 15.41 -9.74
C GLU A 168 -13.24 15.56 -11.10
N TYR A 169 -12.24 14.71 -11.37
CA TYR A 169 -11.45 14.75 -12.60
C TYR A 169 -11.88 13.68 -13.62
N ASP A 170 -13.03 13.02 -13.45
CA ASP A 170 -13.55 11.99 -14.38
C ASP A 170 -12.52 10.89 -14.71
N VAL A 171 -11.78 10.38 -13.71
CA VAL A 171 -10.78 9.32 -13.92
C VAL A 171 -11.47 7.99 -14.25
N GLU A 172 -10.97 7.27 -15.27
CA GLU A 172 -11.66 6.11 -15.83
C GLU A 172 -11.58 4.85 -14.96
N TYR A 173 -10.50 4.69 -14.18
CA TYR A 173 -10.31 3.52 -13.33
C TYR A 173 -9.73 3.85 -11.97
N ILE A 174 -10.25 3.18 -10.95
CA ILE A 174 -9.65 3.11 -9.61
C ILE A 174 -9.13 1.69 -9.37
N ALA A 175 -7.83 1.54 -9.14
CA ALA A 175 -7.23 0.25 -8.78
C ALA A 175 -7.23 0.11 -7.24
N LEU A 176 -8.04 -0.84 -6.73
CA LEU A 176 -8.23 -1.07 -5.30
C LEU A 176 -7.14 -1.97 -4.71
N SER A 177 -6.17 -1.35 -4.03
CA SER A 177 -5.11 -2.07 -3.30
C SER A 177 -5.65 -2.86 -2.11
N PHE A 178 -4.97 -3.98 -1.80
CA PHE A 178 -5.28 -4.86 -0.66
C PHE A 178 -6.73 -5.37 -0.62
N THR A 179 -7.35 -5.60 -1.78
CA THR A 179 -8.70 -6.22 -1.84
C THR A 179 -8.68 -7.62 -1.23
N ARG A 180 -9.44 -7.84 -0.15
CA ARG A 180 -9.53 -9.13 0.57
C ARG A 180 -10.84 -9.86 0.29
N ASN A 181 -11.92 -9.14 0.07
CA ASN A 181 -13.26 -9.70 -0.10
C ASN A 181 -14.21 -8.75 -0.86
N VAL A 182 -15.43 -9.22 -1.12
CA VAL A 182 -16.47 -8.47 -1.84
C VAL A 182 -16.88 -7.17 -1.13
N GLN A 183 -16.81 -7.13 0.20
CA GLN A 183 -17.16 -5.94 0.97
C GLN A 183 -16.16 -4.81 0.73
N ASP A 184 -14.87 -5.10 0.54
CA ASP A 184 -13.88 -4.06 0.20
C ASP A 184 -14.25 -3.37 -1.13
N VAL A 185 -14.73 -4.14 -2.13
CA VAL A 185 -15.21 -3.61 -3.42
C VAL A 185 -16.49 -2.80 -3.25
N ASN A 186 -17.44 -3.28 -2.44
CA ASN A 186 -18.69 -2.56 -2.18
C ASN A 186 -18.44 -1.25 -1.43
N ASN A 187 -17.49 -1.23 -0.50
CA ASN A 187 -17.09 -0.02 0.21
C ASN A 187 -16.53 1.02 -0.77
N LEU A 188 -15.66 0.64 -1.70
CA LEU A 188 -15.18 1.55 -2.75
C LEU A 188 -16.36 2.11 -3.59
N LYS A 189 -17.27 1.25 -4.04
CA LYS A 189 -18.46 1.68 -4.84
C LYS A 189 -19.45 2.57 -4.09
N THR A 190 -19.35 2.65 -2.77
CA THR A 190 -20.21 3.52 -1.96
C THR A 190 -19.61 4.92 -1.86
N GLU A 191 -18.29 5.03 -1.98
CA GLU A 191 -17.52 6.27 -1.87
C GLU A 191 -17.19 6.92 -3.22
N ALA A 192 -17.28 6.14 -4.31
CA ALA A 192 -17.04 6.55 -5.71
C ALA A 192 -18.34 6.50 -6.51
#